data_AF-A0A4R3AR09-F1
#
_entry.id   AF-A0A4R3AR09-F1
#
_cell.length_a   1.000
_cell.length_b   1.000
_cell.length_c   1.000
_cell.angle_alpha   90.00
_cell.angle_beta   90.00
_cell.angle_gamma   90.00
#
_symmetry.space_group_name_H-M   'P 1'
#
loop_
_entity.id
_entity.type
_entity.pdbx_description
1 polymer ?
#
loop_
_entity_poly.entity_id
_entity_poly.type
_entity_poly.pdbx_seq_one_letter_code
_entity_poly.pdbx_strand_id
1 'polypeptide(L)' 'MKNIVQKISRALQMVLMAPIKLPGKALNIIKYIALGLGVVETVLDDKDEKGEEGLPPSEQILPNQEKEVQDEVE' A
#
# COMPACT_ATOMS: atom_id res chain seq x y z
N MET A 1 7.46 -13.64 21.78
CA MET A 1 7.50 -12.97 20.46
C MET A 1 6.85 -13.78 19.33
N LYS A 2 6.94 -15.13 19.31
CA LYS A 2 6.32 -15.99 18.28
C LYS A 2 4.82 -15.74 18.06
N ASN A 3 4.08 -15.47 19.13
CA ASN A 3 2.63 -15.20 19.08
C ASN A 3 2.26 -13.86 18.40
N ILE A 4 3.13 -12.84 18.46
CA ILE A 4 2.87 -11.54 17.80
C ILE A 4 3.05 -11.70 16.29
N VAL A 5 4.15 -12.33 15.87
CA VAL A 5 4.43 -12.59 14.45
C VAL A 5 3.31 -13.43 13.84
N GLN A 6 2.85 -14.49 14.52
CA GLN A 6 1.73 -15.30 14.05
C GLN A 6 0.42 -14.53 13.90
N LYS A 7 0.12 -13.58 14.80
CA LYS A 7 -1.07 -12.72 14.70
C LYS A 7 -0.99 -11.80 13.48
N ILE A 8 0.19 -11.23 13.21
CA ILE A 8 0.43 -10.38 12.03
C ILE A 8 0.33 -11.20 10.75
N SER A 9 0.98 -12.37 10.70
CA SER A 9 0.92 -13.28 9.56
C SER A 9 -0.52 -13.70 9.22
N ARG A 10 -1.33 -13.98 10.24
CA ARG A 10 -2.74 -14.34 10.05
C ARG A 10 -3.58 -13.15 9.55
N ALA A 11 -3.34 -11.95 10.06
CA ALA A 11 -4.00 -10.74 9.57
C ALA A 11 -3.62 -10.47 8.10
N LEU A 12 -2.35 -10.58 7.76
CA LEU A 12 -1.86 -10.41 6.39
C LEU A 12 -2.46 -11.45 5.44
N GLN A 13 -2.53 -12.72 5.87
CA GLN A 13 -3.19 -13.78 5.10
C GLN A 13 -4.67 -13.47 4.84
N MET A 14 -5.40 -12.98 5.85
CA MET A 14 -6.81 -12.59 5.68
C MET A 14 -6.98 -11.44 4.69
N VAL A 15 -6.04 -10.49 4.67
CA VAL A 15 -6.04 -9.38 3.70
C VAL A 15 -5.72 -9.89 2.28
N LEU A 16 -4.76 -10.79 2.13
CA LEU A 16 -4.36 -11.35 0.82
C LEU A 16 -5.39 -12.35 0.25
N MET A 17 -6.05 -13.11 1.11
CA MET A 17 -7.10 -14.05 0.72
C MET A 17 -8.46 -13.36 0.53
N ALA A 18 -8.60 -12.10 0.94
CA ALA A 18 -9.81 -11.35 0.66
C ALA A 18 -10.02 -11.28 -0.86
N PRO A 19 -11.26 -11.39 -1.35
CA PRO A 19 -11.53 -11.11 -2.75
C PRO A 19 -10.94 -9.75 -3.10
N ILE A 20 -10.25 -9.64 -4.23
CA ILE A 20 -9.36 -8.54 -4.70
C ILE A 20 -9.93 -7.13 -4.47
N LYS A 21 -11.24 -7.01 -4.26
CA LYS A 21 -11.96 -5.86 -3.75
C LYS A 21 -11.63 -5.59 -2.27
N LEU A 22 -10.45 -5.03 -2.01
CA LEU A 22 -10.14 -4.33 -0.77
C LEU A 22 -11.23 -3.26 -0.52
N PRO A 23 -11.69 -3.08 0.74
CA PRO A 23 -12.71 -2.08 1.04
C PRO A 23 -12.23 -0.73 0.54
N GLY A 24 -13.06 0.05 -0.16
CA GLY A 24 -12.63 1.29 -0.85
C GLY A 24 -11.97 2.35 0.04
N LYS A 25 -12.02 2.19 1.35
CA LYS A 25 -11.35 3.04 2.35
C LYS A 25 -9.90 2.61 2.65
N ALA A 26 -9.47 1.43 2.22
CA ALA A 26 -8.12 0.89 2.43
C ALA A 26 -7.05 1.82 1.83
N LEU A 27 -7.30 2.41 0.66
CA LEU A 27 -6.38 3.39 0.07
C LEU A 27 -6.20 4.61 0.95
N ASN A 28 -7.25 5.08 1.61
CA ASN A 28 -7.14 6.24 2.50
C ASN A 28 -6.33 5.87 3.76
N ILE A 29 -6.52 4.66 4.28
CA ILE A 29 -5.75 4.13 5.42
C ILE A 29 -4.26 4.02 5.07
N ILE A 30 -3.91 3.50 3.88
CA ILE A 30 -2.53 3.41 3.41
C ILE A 30 -1.89 4.81 3.31
N LYS A 31 -2.62 5.83 2.82
CA LYS A 31 -2.14 7.22 2.79
C LYS A 31 -1.79 7.75 4.17
N TYR A 32 -2.64 7.48 5.18
CA TYR A 32 -2.35 7.91 6.56
C TYR A 32 -1.19 7.15 7.19
N ILE A 33 -1.01 5.86 6.86
CA ILE A 33 0.15 5.09 7.29
C ILE A 33 1.43 5.68 6.67
N ALA A 34 1.42 5.98 5.36
CA ALA A 34 2.55 6.60 4.69
C ALA A 34 2.89 7.98 5.26
N LEU A 35 1.88 8.83 5.51
CA LEU A 35 2.06 10.13 6.14
C LEU A 35 2.65 9.98 7.55
N GLY A 36 2.13 9.05 8.35
CA GLY A 36 2.62 8.79 9.70
C GLY A 36 4.06 8.26 9.71
N LEU A 37 4.39 7.33 8.81
CA LEU A 37 5.75 6.80 8.67
C LEU A 37 6.73 7.87 8.20
N GLY A 38 6.37 8.72 7.22
CA GLY A 38 7.23 9.81 6.78
C GLY A 38 7.50 10.84 7.88
N VAL A 39 6.51 11.15 8.72
CA VAL A 39 6.70 12.02 9.89
C VAL A 39 7.61 11.37 10.94
N VAL A 40 7.39 10.10 11.27
CA VAL A 40 8.23 9.37 12.23
C VAL A 40 9.67 9.26 11.73
N GLU A 41 9.86 8.97 10.45
CA GLU A 41 11.17 8.95 9.79
C GLU A 41 11.85 10.30 9.95
N THR A 42 11.20 11.41 9.59
CA THR A 42 11.81 12.75 9.69
C THR A 42 12.21 13.11 11.13
N VAL A 43 11.37 12.78 12.13
CA VAL A 43 11.65 13.07 13.56
C VAL A 43 12.75 12.17 14.14
N LEU A 44 12.91 10.94 13.64
CA LEU A 44 13.99 10.04 14.04
C LEU A 44 15.30 10.34 13.29
N ASP A 45 15.21 10.72 12.02
CA ASP A 45 16.33 11.06 11.12
C ASP A 45 17.07 12.34 11.58
N ASP A 46 16.36 13.27 12.23
CA ASP A 46 16.97 14.40 12.96
C ASP A 46 17.94 13.97 14.09
N LYS A 47 17.96 12.68 14.47
CA LYS A 47 18.85 12.14 15.52
C LYS A 47 20.06 11.38 14.98
N ASP A 48 20.05 10.98 13.71
CA ASP A 48 21.08 10.13 13.10
C ASP A 48 21.31 10.55 11.64
N GLU A 49 22.09 11.63 11.43
CA GLU A 49 22.46 12.13 10.11
C GLU A 49 22.99 11.01 9.16
N LYS A 50 22.36 10.96 7.97
CA LYS A 50 22.84 10.43 6.66
C LYS A 50 22.55 8.96 6.33
N GLY A 51 21.60 8.81 5.41
CA GLY A 51 21.79 7.95 4.25
C GLY A 51 20.55 7.16 3.86
N GLU A 52 19.74 7.68 2.95
CA GLU A 52 19.61 7.12 1.59
C GLU A 52 18.64 7.98 0.76
N GLU A 53 18.86 7.94 -0.54
CA GLU A 53 18.35 8.84 -1.55
C GLU A 53 16.83 8.76 -1.71
N GLY A 54 16.21 9.93 -1.87
CA GLY A 54 14.79 10.06 -2.14
C GLY A 54 14.36 9.25 -3.37
N LEU A 55 13.61 8.19 -3.14
CA LEU A 55 12.79 7.58 -4.17
C LEU A 55 11.61 8.53 -4.45
N PRO A 56 11.42 9.01 -5.69
CA PRO A 56 10.22 9.76 -6.03
C PRO A 56 8.99 8.87 -5.77
N PRO A 57 7.84 9.44 -5.37
CA PRO A 57 6.61 8.66 -5.25
C PRO A 57 6.31 8.10 -6.63
N SER A 58 6.50 6.79 -6.79
CA SER A 58 6.04 6.06 -7.96
C SER A 58 4.54 6.26 -8.04
N GLU A 59 4.13 7.15 -8.93
CA GLU A 59 2.76 7.35 -9.38
C GLU A 59 2.34 6.08 -10.11
N GLN A 60 2.04 5.03 -9.34
CA GLN A 60 1.41 3.82 -9.86
C GLN A 60 -0.07 4.12 -10.06
N ILE A 61 -0.35 4.81 -11.17
CA ILE A 61 -1.65 4.79 -11.82
C ILE A 61 -1.86 3.32 -12.25
N LEU A 62 -2.83 2.64 -11.63
CA LEU A 62 -3.23 1.31 -12.05
C LEU A 62 -3.67 1.32 -13.53
N PRO A 63 -3.34 0.29 -14.32
CA PRO A 63 -3.88 0.13 -15.66
C PRO A 63 -5.40 -0.09 -15.57
N ASN A 64 -6.14 0.80 -16.23
CA ASN A 64 -7.58 0.72 -16.43
C ASN A 64 -7.92 -0.52 -17.25
N GLN A 65 -8.25 -1.63 -16.58
CA GLN A 65 -8.97 -2.75 -17.20
C GLN A 65 -10.48 -2.58 -16.97
N GLU A 66 -11.12 -1.93 -17.93
CA GLU A 66 -12.55 -2.07 -18.23
C GLU A 66 -12.62 -2.30 -19.76
N LYS A 67 -12.66 -3.55 -20.19
CA LYS A 67 -13.87 -4.33 -20.52
C LYS A 67 -14.29 -4.16 -21.98
N GLU A 68 -13.85 -5.14 -22.77
CA GLU A 68 -14.51 -5.74 -23.93
C GLU A 68 -16.01 -5.42 -24.07
N VAL A 69 -16.39 -4.79 -25.18
CA VAL A 69 -17.67 -5.06 -25.86
C VAL A 69 -17.41 -5.08 -27.36
N GLN A 70 -17.66 -6.26 -27.93
CA GLN A 70 -17.75 -6.54 -29.35
C GLN A 70 -18.85 -5.68 -29.96
N ASP A 71 -18.61 -5.08 -31.13
CA ASP A 71 -19.70 -4.82 -32.07
C ASP A 71 -19.16 -5.03 -33.49
N GLU A 72 -19.59 -6.15 -34.06
CA GLU A 72 -19.59 -6.43 -35.49
C GLU A 72 -20.63 -5.52 -36.16
N VAL A 73 -20.23 -4.65 -37.08
CA VAL A 73 -21.03 -4.05 -38.19
C VAL A 73 -20.03 -3.19 -38.99
N GLU A 74 -19.90 -3.18 -40.32
CA GLU A 74 -20.62 -3.69 -41.48
C GLU A 74 -19.56 -3.82 -42.61
#